data_AF-A0A178AIU1-F1
#
_entry.id   AF-A0A178AIU1-F1
#
_cell.length_a   1.000
_cell.length_b   1.000
_cell.length_c   1.000
_cell.angle_alpha   90.00
_cell.angle_beta   90.00
_cell.angle_gamma   90.00
#
_symmetry.space_group_name_H-M   'P 1'
#
loop_
_entity.id
_entity.type
_entity.pdbx_description
1 polymer ?
#
loop_
_entity_poly.entity_id
_entity_poly.type
_entity_poly.pdbx_seq_one_letter_code
_entity_poly.pdbx_strand_id
1 'polypeptide(L)'
;MSGTINLQLGWPSPSLFPASRLLDGASNVLHSKEKTASSLIYGPDAGYEPLRRSIATWLSGTYGRGTKLSSDRVCVTNGASGNLDNVLARFTEPGYTRAIWMVEPSYFLACPIFVDNGFQGMMKGVPEDDEGLDIEFLRKGLAQADNGSSPNAPVRKTGDRYKKLYRHIIYCVPTFSNPSAKTMSLRHRQELVRVAREFDALVITDDVYDILRWPAEKSGSYEELGAVPPRIVDVDRTLDGGPNDEWGNAVSNGSFSKIIAPGVRVGWAEATPSFTLALSQVGATRSGGCPAHMSASFVNELLETGSLEQHLKMEVLPTYRSRYYAMLDGIAKHLVPLGMQISTGKPYTESAQPGVSQAGGYFIWLLLPSNLASRAAAL
;
A
#
# COMPACT_ATOMS: atom_id res chain seq x y z
N MET A 1 -24.74 5.64 25.31
CA MET A 1 -24.53 4.59 24.29
C MET A 1 -23.23 3.87 24.62
N SER A 2 -23.23 2.57 24.40
CA SER A 2 -22.42 1.53 25.05
C SER A 2 -20.90 1.69 24.94
N GLY A 3 -20.20 1.33 26.02
CA GLY A 3 -18.74 1.15 26.09
C GLY A 3 -18.23 -0.06 25.30
N THR A 4 -18.67 -0.21 24.05
CA THR A 4 -18.21 -1.26 23.13
C THR A 4 -16.91 -0.79 22.47
N ILE A 5 -15.84 -1.56 22.58
CA ILE A 5 -14.57 -1.30 21.89
C ILE A 5 -14.65 -1.97 20.50
N ASN A 6 -14.62 -1.18 19.44
CA ASN A 6 -14.58 -1.68 18.06
C ASN A 6 -13.12 -1.89 17.61
N LEU A 7 -12.74 -3.14 17.40
CA LEU A 7 -11.40 -3.55 16.96
C LEU A 7 -11.34 -3.94 15.46
N GLN A 8 -12.42 -3.71 14.71
CA GLN A 8 -12.52 -4.10 13.29
C GLN A 8 -12.06 -2.98 12.32
N LEU A 9 -12.07 -1.73 12.76
CA LEU A 9 -11.81 -0.57 11.89
C LEU A 9 -10.31 -0.32 11.72
N GLY A 10 -9.82 -0.38 10.48
CA GLY A 10 -8.41 -0.16 10.15
C GLY A 10 -8.04 1.30 9.84
N TRP A 11 -8.51 2.30 10.59
CA TRP A 11 -8.17 3.73 10.37
C TRP A 11 -7.87 4.49 11.67
N PRO A 12 -7.25 5.69 11.62
CA PRO A 12 -6.92 6.41 12.84
C PRO A 12 -8.13 6.73 13.69
N SER A 13 -7.93 6.68 15.01
CA SER A 13 -8.87 7.19 15.99
C SER A 13 -9.12 8.68 15.73
N PRO A 14 -10.35 9.20 15.91
CA PRO A 14 -10.62 10.63 15.75
C PRO A 14 -9.72 11.55 16.58
N SER A 15 -9.25 11.07 17.73
CA SER A 15 -8.26 11.77 18.57
C SER A 15 -6.91 12.02 17.91
N LEU A 16 -6.59 11.31 16.81
CA LEU A 16 -5.35 11.43 16.06
C LEU A 16 -5.55 12.20 14.75
N PHE A 17 -6.74 12.74 14.46
CA PHE A 17 -6.92 13.54 13.26
C PHE A 17 -6.25 14.92 13.43
N PRO A 18 -5.36 15.33 12.51
CA PRO A 18 -4.62 16.59 12.62
C PRO A 18 -5.48 17.77 12.15
N ALA A 19 -6.64 17.97 12.77
CA ALA A 19 -7.65 18.94 12.32
C ALA A 19 -7.12 20.38 12.26
N SER A 20 -6.36 20.82 13.28
CA SER A 20 -5.72 22.14 13.29
C SER A 20 -4.71 22.29 12.16
N ARG A 21 -3.84 21.30 11.95
CA ARG A 21 -2.84 21.33 10.87
C ARG A 21 -3.49 21.35 9.49
N LEU A 22 -4.60 20.64 9.30
CA LEU A 22 -5.41 20.70 8.08
C LEU A 22 -6.06 22.07 7.89
N LEU A 23 -6.57 22.69 8.96
CA LEU A 23 -7.10 24.05 8.91
C LEU A 23 -6.02 25.07 8.53
N ASP A 24 -4.81 24.92 9.08
CA ASP A 24 -3.67 25.77 8.73
C ASP A 24 -3.32 25.63 7.24
N GLY A 25 -3.23 24.40 6.73
CA GLY A 25 -2.99 24.14 5.31
C GLY A 25 -4.09 24.70 4.41
N ALA A 26 -5.36 24.54 4.80
CA ALA A 26 -6.48 25.13 4.07
C ALA A 26 -6.40 26.67 4.08
N SER A 27 -6.07 27.28 5.21
CA SER A 27 -5.95 28.72 5.35
C SER A 27 -4.80 29.29 4.51
N ASN A 28 -3.65 28.61 4.50
CA ASN A 28 -2.49 28.99 3.69
C ASN A 28 -2.80 28.98 2.19
N VAL A 29 -3.55 27.99 1.72
CA VAL A 29 -3.99 27.91 0.34
C VAL A 29 -5.03 28.99 0.04
N LEU A 30 -6.10 29.07 0.84
CA LEU A 30 -7.27 29.88 0.52
C LEU A 30 -7.07 31.39 0.73
N HIS A 31 -6.13 31.81 1.57
CA HIS A 31 -5.77 33.23 1.72
C HIS A 31 -4.81 33.74 0.65
N SER A 32 -4.10 32.85 -0.05
CA SER A 32 -3.23 33.23 -1.17
C SER A 32 -4.02 33.23 -2.47
N LYS A 33 -4.17 34.41 -3.11
CA LYS A 33 -4.89 34.52 -4.40
C LYS A 33 -4.36 33.55 -5.47
N GLU A 34 -3.03 33.35 -5.51
CA GLU A 34 -2.38 32.45 -6.46
C GLU A 34 -2.69 30.97 -6.16
N LYS A 35 -2.54 30.53 -4.91
CA LYS A 35 -2.82 29.14 -4.52
C LYS A 35 -4.32 28.83 -4.60
N THR A 36 -5.19 29.78 -4.26
CA THR A 36 -6.64 29.66 -4.46
C THR A 36 -7.00 29.47 -5.93
N ALA A 37 -6.46 30.31 -6.82
CA ALA A 37 -6.76 30.21 -8.24
C ALA A 37 -6.34 28.86 -8.84
N SER A 38 -5.22 28.29 -8.39
CA SER A 38 -4.75 27.00 -8.88
C SER A 38 -5.44 25.79 -8.23
N SER A 39 -5.94 25.91 -7.01
CA SER A 39 -6.57 24.80 -6.25
C SER A 39 -8.07 24.60 -6.51
N LEU A 40 -8.78 25.65 -6.95
CA LEU A 40 -10.24 25.62 -7.18
C LEU A 40 -10.65 25.31 -8.63
N ILE A 41 -9.72 24.92 -9.49
CA ILE A 41 -9.97 24.53 -10.88
C ILE A 41 -9.76 23.02 -11.08
N TYR A 42 -10.05 22.52 -12.28
CA TYR A 42 -9.62 21.18 -12.68
C TYR A 42 -8.09 21.10 -12.68
N GLY A 43 -7.57 20.12 -11.95
CA GLY A 43 -6.14 19.90 -11.82
C GLY A 43 -5.52 19.21 -13.04
N PRO A 44 -4.17 19.20 -13.15
CA PRO A 44 -3.49 18.37 -14.13
C PRO A 44 -3.84 16.89 -13.93
N ASP A 45 -3.89 16.11 -15.01
CA ASP A 45 -4.23 14.67 -14.98
C ASP A 45 -3.40 13.88 -13.96
N ALA A 46 -2.08 14.13 -13.91
CA ALA A 46 -1.17 13.41 -13.03
C ALA A 46 -1.24 13.86 -11.55
N GLY A 47 -1.93 14.96 -11.25
CA GLY A 47 -2.01 15.51 -9.90
C GLY A 47 -1.56 16.96 -9.77
N TYR A 48 -1.95 17.58 -8.66
CA TYR A 48 -1.39 18.86 -8.21
C TYR A 48 0.14 18.76 -8.11
N GLU A 49 0.83 19.51 -8.96
CA GLU A 49 2.26 19.34 -9.19
C GLU A 49 3.13 19.60 -7.94
N PRO A 50 2.88 20.63 -7.11
CA PRO A 50 3.60 20.81 -5.85
C PRO A 50 3.49 19.59 -4.93
N LEU A 51 2.30 18.99 -4.81
CA LEU A 51 2.11 17.78 -4.02
C LEU A 51 2.96 16.61 -4.56
N ARG A 52 3.03 16.44 -5.89
CA ARG A 52 3.84 15.37 -6.50
C ARG A 52 5.32 15.50 -6.13
N ARG A 53 5.86 16.73 -6.12
CA ARG A 53 7.24 16.99 -5.68
C ARG A 53 7.43 16.74 -4.18
N SER A 54 6.48 17.18 -3.36
CA SER A 54 6.50 16.98 -1.91
C SER A 54 6.46 15.49 -1.55
N ILE A 55 5.60 14.71 -2.22
CA ILE A 55 5.55 13.25 -2.09
C ILE A 55 6.86 12.61 -2.54
N ALA A 56 7.39 12.97 -3.71
CA ALA A 56 8.66 12.41 -4.19
C ALA A 56 9.82 12.69 -3.23
N THR A 57 9.85 13.89 -2.63
CA THR A 57 10.85 14.29 -1.63
C THR A 57 10.68 13.47 -0.35
N TRP A 58 9.46 13.34 0.15
CA TRP A 58 9.15 12.56 1.34
C TRP A 58 9.46 11.06 1.16
N LEU A 59 9.11 10.49 0.01
CA LEU A 59 9.47 9.11 -0.35
C LEU A 59 10.99 8.94 -0.49
N SER A 60 11.71 9.94 -1.01
CA SER A 60 13.18 9.90 -1.09
C SER A 60 13.83 9.84 0.30
N GLY A 61 13.34 10.64 1.24
CA GLY A 61 13.82 10.62 2.63
C GLY A 61 13.50 9.33 3.36
N THR A 62 12.34 8.73 3.05
CA THR A 62 11.84 7.52 3.73
C THR A 62 12.45 6.23 3.14
N TYR A 63 12.42 6.08 1.82
CA TYR A 63 12.78 4.84 1.10
C TYR A 63 13.99 4.97 0.18
N GLY A 64 14.41 6.20 -0.12
CA GLY A 64 15.36 6.47 -1.21
C GLY A 64 16.74 5.86 -1.01
N ARG A 65 17.14 5.53 0.23
CA ARG A 65 18.46 4.94 0.55
C ARG A 65 19.62 5.71 -0.11
N GLY A 66 19.53 7.05 -0.05
CA GLY A 66 20.48 7.97 -0.71
C GLY A 66 20.14 8.35 -2.15
N THR A 67 19.10 7.76 -2.75
CA THR A 67 18.62 8.07 -4.10
C THR A 67 17.41 9.02 -4.06
N LYS A 68 17.44 10.08 -4.86
CA LYS A 68 16.32 10.99 -5.04
C LYS A 68 15.30 10.43 -6.03
N LEU A 69 14.04 10.34 -5.61
CA LEU A 69 12.89 10.05 -6.46
C LEU A 69 12.42 11.33 -7.17
N SER A 70 12.07 11.18 -8.44
CA SER A 70 11.50 12.25 -9.27
C SER A 70 9.98 12.25 -9.17
N SER A 71 9.35 13.42 -9.34
CA SER A 71 7.90 13.59 -9.27
C SER A 71 7.15 13.01 -10.48
N ASP A 72 7.85 12.76 -11.59
CA ASP A 72 7.29 12.04 -12.75
C ASP A 72 6.86 10.61 -12.39
N ARG A 73 7.52 9.98 -11.41
CA ARG A 73 7.15 8.69 -10.83
C ARG A 73 5.92 8.72 -9.93
N VAL A 74 5.34 9.89 -9.67
CA VAL A 74 4.20 10.04 -8.75
C VAL A 74 2.96 10.49 -9.51
N CYS A 75 1.85 9.77 -9.34
CA CYS A 75 0.52 10.19 -9.76
C CYS A 75 -0.37 10.39 -8.53
N VAL A 76 -1.04 11.54 -8.38
CA VAL A 76 -1.97 11.78 -7.26
C VAL A 76 -3.29 11.06 -7.51
N THR A 77 -3.86 10.50 -6.44
CA THR A 77 -5.06 9.66 -6.49
C THR A 77 -6.04 10.05 -5.38
N ASN A 78 -7.24 9.49 -5.39
CA ASN A 78 -8.23 9.68 -4.33
C ASN A 78 -8.12 8.66 -3.18
N GLY A 79 -6.92 8.13 -2.96
CA GLY A 79 -6.61 7.08 -2.00
C GLY A 79 -6.46 5.68 -2.62
N ALA A 80 -6.07 4.71 -1.80
CA ALA A 80 -5.65 3.39 -2.26
C ALA A 80 -6.73 2.65 -3.06
N SER A 81 -7.97 2.60 -2.58
CA SER A 81 -9.05 1.87 -3.26
C SER A 81 -9.42 2.44 -4.63
N GLY A 82 -9.55 3.77 -4.74
CA GLY A 82 -9.86 4.39 -6.03
C GLY A 82 -8.69 4.35 -7.00
N ASN A 83 -7.45 4.31 -6.49
CA ASN A 83 -6.30 4.05 -7.34
C ASN A 83 -6.23 2.60 -7.84
N LEU A 84 -6.56 1.61 -7.00
CA LEU A 84 -6.62 0.21 -7.41
C LEU A 84 -7.58 0.04 -8.59
N ASP A 85 -8.76 0.66 -8.52
CA ASP A 85 -9.72 0.71 -9.63
C ASP A 85 -9.11 1.32 -10.90
N ASN A 86 -8.46 2.49 -10.78
CA ASN A 86 -7.81 3.14 -11.92
C ASN A 86 -6.67 2.29 -12.54
N VAL A 87 -5.88 1.60 -11.72
CA VAL A 87 -4.81 0.71 -12.18
C VAL A 87 -5.42 -0.45 -12.98
N LEU A 88 -6.48 -1.08 -12.48
CA LEU A 88 -7.17 -2.16 -13.20
C LEU A 88 -7.79 -1.66 -14.51
N ALA A 89 -8.52 -0.55 -14.45
CA ALA A 89 -9.11 0.07 -15.63
C ALA A 89 -8.06 0.42 -16.70
N ARG A 90 -6.84 0.76 -16.27
CA ARG A 90 -5.76 1.15 -17.18
C ARG A 90 -4.97 -0.03 -17.77
N PHE A 91 -4.61 -1.00 -16.94
CA PHE A 91 -3.55 -1.97 -17.24
C PHE A 91 -4.03 -3.43 -17.35
N THR A 92 -5.34 -3.65 -17.31
CA THR A 92 -5.93 -4.99 -17.44
C THR A 92 -7.03 -5.05 -18.48
N GLU A 93 -7.31 -6.25 -18.99
CA GLU A 93 -8.47 -6.52 -19.81
C GLU A 93 -9.03 -7.92 -19.48
N PRO A 94 -10.30 -8.02 -19.05
CA PRO A 94 -10.97 -9.32 -18.95
C PRO A 94 -10.96 -10.03 -20.31
N GLY A 95 -10.36 -11.23 -20.33
CA GLY A 95 -10.11 -12.02 -21.54
C GLY A 95 -8.64 -12.08 -21.94
N TYR A 96 -7.83 -11.05 -21.63
CA TYR A 96 -6.38 -11.08 -21.81
C TYR A 96 -5.65 -11.31 -20.48
N THR A 97 -6.00 -10.54 -19.45
CA THR A 97 -5.52 -10.75 -18.08
C THR A 97 -6.11 -12.05 -17.54
N ARG A 98 -5.24 -13.00 -17.19
CA ARG A 98 -5.53 -14.42 -16.93
C ARG A 98 -6.02 -14.67 -15.52
N ALA A 99 -5.45 -14.00 -14.51
CA ALA A 99 -5.83 -14.17 -13.11
C ALA A 99 -5.43 -12.98 -12.24
N ILE A 100 -6.12 -12.85 -11.10
CA ILE A 100 -5.79 -11.95 -10.00
C ILE A 100 -5.31 -12.79 -8.82
N TRP A 101 -4.05 -12.67 -8.43
CA TRP A 101 -3.43 -13.40 -7.32
C TRP A 101 -3.40 -12.52 -6.08
N MET A 102 -4.10 -12.91 -5.03
CA MET A 102 -4.22 -12.12 -3.81
C MET A 102 -3.56 -12.86 -2.65
N VAL A 103 -2.76 -12.15 -1.86
CA VAL A 103 -2.25 -12.69 -0.58
C VAL A 103 -3.42 -13.18 0.29
N GLU A 104 -3.27 -14.33 0.93
CA GLU A 104 -4.28 -14.94 1.79
C GLU A 104 -3.70 -15.19 3.21
N PRO A 105 -4.28 -14.59 4.26
CA PRO A 105 -5.47 -13.72 4.25
C PRO A 105 -5.21 -12.34 3.61
N SER A 106 -6.27 -11.69 3.11
CA SER A 106 -6.18 -10.41 2.37
C SER A 106 -7.07 -9.31 2.92
N TYR A 107 -6.84 -8.07 2.47
CA TYR A 107 -7.79 -6.98 2.61
C TYR A 107 -9.02 -7.23 1.72
N PHE A 108 -10.03 -7.88 2.28
CA PHE A 108 -11.21 -8.37 1.54
C PHE A 108 -12.02 -7.27 0.83
N LEU A 109 -11.94 -6.01 1.26
CA LEU A 109 -12.62 -4.89 0.58
C LEU A 109 -11.97 -4.54 -0.77
N ALA A 110 -10.81 -5.11 -1.12
CA ALA A 110 -10.28 -5.05 -2.47
C ALA A 110 -11.05 -5.97 -3.44
N CYS A 111 -11.65 -7.06 -2.97
CA CYS A 111 -12.33 -8.05 -3.82
C CYS A 111 -13.46 -7.44 -4.69
N PRO A 112 -14.37 -6.60 -4.16
CA PRO A 112 -15.39 -5.94 -4.97
C PRO A 112 -14.81 -5.09 -6.11
N ILE A 113 -13.65 -4.44 -5.91
CA ILE A 113 -13.01 -3.61 -6.94
C ILE A 113 -12.55 -4.46 -8.12
N PHE A 114 -12.00 -5.66 -7.86
CA PHE A 114 -11.68 -6.61 -8.92
C PHE A 114 -12.93 -7.12 -9.64
N VAL A 115 -14.02 -7.39 -8.91
CA VAL A 115 -15.31 -7.81 -9.48
C VAL A 115 -15.87 -6.73 -10.40
N ASP A 116 -15.90 -5.47 -9.96
CA ASP A 116 -16.39 -4.33 -10.73
C ASP A 116 -15.57 -4.10 -12.02
N ASN A 117 -14.29 -4.48 -12.02
CA ASN A 117 -13.42 -4.47 -13.20
C ASN A 117 -13.52 -5.71 -14.09
N GLY A 118 -14.49 -6.61 -13.83
CA GLY A 118 -14.79 -7.77 -14.66
C GLY A 118 -14.00 -9.03 -14.33
N PHE A 119 -13.37 -9.11 -13.15
CA PHE A 119 -12.59 -10.27 -12.69
C PHE A 119 -13.35 -11.19 -11.73
N GLN A 120 -14.68 -11.17 -11.77
CA GLN A 120 -15.49 -12.10 -10.99
C GLN A 120 -15.10 -13.56 -11.29
N GLY A 121 -14.81 -14.34 -10.26
CA GLY A 121 -14.37 -15.74 -10.38
C GLY A 121 -12.91 -15.94 -10.83
N MET A 122 -12.16 -14.86 -11.07
CA MET A 122 -10.76 -14.91 -11.53
C MET A 122 -9.73 -14.64 -10.41
N MET A 123 -10.20 -14.32 -9.22
CA MET A 123 -9.34 -14.13 -8.04
C MET A 123 -8.90 -15.49 -7.48
N LYS A 124 -7.62 -15.59 -7.12
CA LYS A 124 -6.98 -16.76 -6.52
C LYS A 124 -6.24 -16.35 -5.26
N GLY A 125 -6.49 -17.05 -4.16
CA GLY A 125 -5.73 -16.90 -2.91
C GLY A 125 -4.34 -17.50 -3.05
N VAL A 126 -3.34 -16.78 -2.53
CA VAL A 126 -1.96 -17.23 -2.40
C VAL A 126 -1.62 -17.19 -0.91
N PRO A 127 -1.36 -18.35 -0.28
CA PRO A 127 -1.11 -18.40 1.15
C PRO A 127 0.15 -17.62 1.53
N GLU A 128 0.23 -17.26 2.80
CA GLU A 128 1.46 -16.71 3.38
C GLU A 128 2.24 -17.77 4.18
N ASP A 129 3.54 -17.82 3.97
CA ASP A 129 4.48 -18.49 4.88
C ASP A 129 4.98 -17.52 5.96
N ASP A 130 6.03 -17.90 6.70
CA ASP A 130 6.60 -17.07 7.77
C ASP A 130 7.28 -15.78 7.27
N GLU A 131 7.61 -15.70 5.98
CA GLU A 131 8.27 -14.56 5.33
C GLU A 131 7.30 -13.75 4.45
N GLY A 132 5.99 -14.00 4.51
CA GLY A 132 4.95 -13.29 3.75
C GLY A 132 4.36 -14.15 2.64
N LEU A 133 4.03 -13.56 1.50
CA LEU A 133 3.45 -14.27 0.34
C LEU A 133 4.29 -15.48 -0.07
N ASP A 134 3.69 -16.66 -0.19
CA ASP A 134 4.37 -17.88 -0.67
C ASP A 134 4.66 -17.78 -2.17
N ILE A 135 5.93 -17.52 -2.49
CA ILE A 135 6.40 -17.28 -3.86
C ILE A 135 6.35 -18.56 -4.71
N GLU A 136 6.59 -19.72 -4.12
CA GLU A 136 6.62 -20.98 -4.86
C GLU A 136 5.20 -21.45 -5.20
N PHE A 137 4.25 -21.27 -4.28
CA PHE A 137 2.83 -21.45 -4.57
C PHE A 137 2.37 -20.52 -5.69
N LEU A 138 2.72 -19.22 -5.60
CA LEU A 138 2.39 -18.23 -6.62
C LEU A 138 2.94 -18.62 -7.99
N ARG A 139 4.24 -18.97 -8.08
CA ARG A 139 4.89 -19.36 -9.34
C ARG A 139 4.18 -20.54 -10.01
N LYS A 140 3.83 -21.58 -9.23
CA LYS A 140 3.08 -22.74 -9.74
C LYS A 140 1.71 -22.33 -10.28
N GLY A 141 1.00 -21.47 -9.56
CA GLY A 141 -0.30 -20.94 -9.98
C GLY A 141 -0.22 -20.15 -11.29
N LEU A 142 0.75 -19.25 -11.41
CA LEU A 142 1.01 -18.46 -12.63
C LEU A 142 1.28 -19.37 -13.83
N ALA A 143 2.17 -20.34 -13.69
CA ALA A 143 2.49 -21.30 -14.75
C ALA A 143 1.27 -22.13 -15.20
N GLN A 144 0.42 -22.55 -14.26
CA GLN A 144 -0.82 -23.26 -14.59
C GLN A 144 -1.81 -22.39 -15.35
N ALA A 145 -1.99 -21.14 -14.92
CA ALA A 145 -2.87 -20.19 -15.60
C ALA A 145 -2.37 -19.85 -17.02
N ASP A 146 -1.05 -19.94 -17.26
CA ASP A 146 -0.44 -19.68 -18.55
C ASP A 146 -0.65 -20.80 -19.59
N ASN A 147 -0.90 -22.03 -19.14
CA ASN A 147 -1.19 -23.16 -20.02
C ASN A 147 -2.64 -23.17 -20.57
N GLY A 148 -3.47 -22.20 -20.16
CA GLY A 148 -4.87 -22.09 -20.62
C GLY A 148 -5.02 -21.57 -22.04
N SER A 149 -6.24 -21.66 -22.59
CA SER A 149 -6.59 -21.24 -23.95
C SER A 149 -6.82 -19.73 -24.13
N SER A 150 -6.38 -18.90 -23.19
CA SER A 150 -6.62 -17.44 -23.25
C SER A 150 -5.90 -16.81 -24.44
N PRO A 151 -6.50 -15.81 -25.11
CA PRO A 151 -5.85 -15.04 -26.16
C PRO A 151 -4.46 -14.54 -25.77
N ASN A 152 -3.50 -14.63 -26.69
CA ASN A 152 -2.14 -14.12 -26.49
C ASN A 152 -2.00 -12.60 -26.66
N ALA A 153 -3.09 -11.93 -27.07
CA ALA A 153 -3.14 -10.49 -27.28
C ALA A 153 -4.50 -9.93 -26.82
N PRO A 154 -4.56 -8.66 -26.35
CA PRO A 154 -5.81 -8.00 -26.01
C PRO A 154 -6.65 -7.71 -27.25
N VAL A 155 -7.98 -7.74 -27.09
CA VAL A 155 -8.95 -7.55 -28.16
C VAL A 155 -9.74 -6.25 -28.00
N ARG A 156 -9.96 -5.78 -26.75
CA ARG A 156 -10.83 -4.62 -26.47
C ARG A 156 -10.05 -3.32 -26.26
N LYS A 157 -8.94 -3.38 -25.54
CA LYS A 157 -8.06 -2.28 -25.15
C LYS A 157 -6.81 -2.33 -26.01
N THR A 158 -6.89 -1.73 -27.18
CA THR A 158 -5.83 -1.73 -28.21
C THR A 158 -5.39 -0.30 -28.60
N GLY A 159 -4.35 -0.20 -29.42
CA GLY A 159 -3.82 1.07 -29.94
C GLY A 159 -2.99 1.87 -28.93
N ASP A 160 -2.62 3.09 -29.32
CA ASP A 160 -1.71 3.97 -28.53
C ASP A 160 -2.24 4.29 -27.14
N ARG A 161 -3.55 4.20 -26.94
CA ARG A 161 -4.12 4.35 -25.62
C ARG A 161 -3.67 3.21 -24.71
N TYR A 162 -3.55 1.97 -25.15
CA TYR A 162 -3.30 0.81 -24.28
C TYR A 162 -2.01 0.07 -24.67
N LYS A 163 -0.88 0.76 -24.59
CA LYS A 163 0.45 0.23 -24.95
C LYS A 163 0.95 -0.90 -24.04
N LYS A 164 0.43 -1.00 -22.82
CA LYS A 164 0.76 -2.05 -21.85
C LYS A 164 -0.49 -2.53 -21.14
N LEU A 165 -0.67 -3.84 -21.13
CA LEU A 165 -1.59 -4.57 -20.27
C LEU A 165 -0.82 -5.77 -19.71
N TYR A 166 -1.12 -6.18 -18.48
CA TYR A 166 -0.43 -7.32 -17.84
C TYR A 166 -1.29 -8.59 -17.93
N ARG A 167 -0.60 -9.72 -18.10
CA ARG A 167 -1.23 -11.05 -18.11
C ARG A 167 -1.72 -11.46 -16.73
N HIS A 168 -1.04 -11.03 -15.67
CA HIS A 168 -1.44 -11.33 -14.29
C HIS A 168 -1.39 -10.08 -13.43
N ILE A 169 -2.26 -10.04 -12.42
CA ILE A 169 -2.16 -9.07 -11.33
C ILE A 169 -1.85 -9.82 -10.05
N ILE A 170 -0.92 -9.29 -9.26
CA ILE A 170 -0.63 -9.75 -7.91
C ILE A 170 -0.96 -8.60 -6.97
N TYR A 171 -1.80 -8.84 -5.96
CA TYR A 171 -2.17 -7.85 -4.96
C TYR A 171 -1.74 -8.30 -3.57
N CYS A 172 -0.95 -7.48 -2.89
CA CYS A 172 -0.47 -7.78 -1.54
C CYS A 172 -0.20 -6.51 -0.71
N VAL A 173 0.01 -6.71 0.59
CA VAL A 173 0.42 -5.68 1.55
C VAL A 173 1.77 -6.12 2.13
N PRO A 174 2.91 -5.67 1.58
CA PRO A 174 4.20 -6.28 1.88
C PRO A 174 4.70 -6.04 3.31
N THR A 175 4.25 -4.98 3.98
CA THR A 175 4.71 -4.61 5.32
C THR A 175 3.52 -4.43 6.25
N PHE A 176 3.57 -5.10 7.41
CA PHE A 176 2.46 -5.17 8.35
C PHE A 176 1.13 -5.50 7.67
N SER A 177 1.15 -6.62 6.95
CA SER A 177 0.09 -7.07 6.05
C SER A 177 -1.30 -6.99 6.68
N ASN A 178 -2.30 -6.58 5.90
CA ASN A 178 -3.69 -6.58 6.35
C ASN A 178 -4.36 -7.89 5.91
N PRO A 179 -4.76 -8.79 6.83
CA PRO A 179 -4.81 -8.63 8.29
C PRO A 179 -3.68 -9.33 9.08
N SER A 180 -2.79 -10.08 8.43
CA SER A 180 -1.86 -11.00 9.12
C SER A 180 -0.73 -10.33 9.92
N ALA A 181 -0.55 -9.02 9.75
CA ALA A 181 0.53 -8.20 10.29
C ALA A 181 1.96 -8.66 9.91
N LYS A 182 2.10 -9.65 9.02
CA LYS A 182 3.40 -10.13 8.54
C LYS A 182 4.12 -9.06 7.73
N THR A 183 5.44 -9.12 7.74
CA THR A 183 6.30 -8.28 6.90
C THR A 183 7.15 -9.15 6.00
N MET A 184 7.02 -8.92 4.69
CA MET A 184 7.73 -9.67 3.66
C MET A 184 9.24 -9.43 3.75
N SER A 185 10.02 -10.52 3.77
CA SER A 185 11.49 -10.45 3.81
C SER A 185 12.07 -9.86 2.53
N LEU A 186 13.28 -9.29 2.59
CA LEU A 186 13.94 -8.75 1.39
C LEU A 186 14.10 -9.82 0.29
N ARG A 187 14.44 -11.05 0.68
CA ARG A 187 14.55 -12.18 -0.24
C ARG A 187 13.23 -12.43 -0.98
N HIS A 188 12.10 -12.51 -0.27
CA HIS A 188 10.78 -12.69 -0.89
C HIS A 188 10.39 -11.53 -1.79
N ARG A 189 10.72 -10.28 -1.40
CA ARG A 189 10.48 -9.10 -2.25
C ARG A 189 11.25 -9.20 -3.57
N GLN A 190 12.50 -9.65 -3.53
CA GLN A 190 13.32 -9.86 -4.73
C GLN A 190 12.81 -11.00 -5.60
N GLU A 191 12.46 -12.14 -5.00
CA GLU A 191 11.91 -13.27 -5.73
C GLU A 191 10.55 -12.95 -6.37
N LEU A 192 9.69 -12.20 -5.67
CA LEU A 192 8.41 -11.73 -6.20
C LEU A 192 8.58 -10.86 -7.45
N VAL A 193 9.54 -9.92 -7.44
CA VAL A 193 9.84 -9.09 -8.61
C VAL A 193 10.30 -9.94 -9.78
N ARG A 194 11.18 -10.92 -9.55
CA ARG A 194 11.66 -11.83 -10.61
C ARG A 194 10.53 -12.67 -11.19
N VAL A 195 9.66 -13.22 -10.34
CA VAL A 195 8.45 -13.96 -10.79
C VAL A 195 7.51 -13.03 -11.56
N ALA A 196 7.31 -11.80 -11.10
CA ALA A 196 6.44 -10.86 -11.80
C ALA A 196 6.95 -10.53 -13.22
N ARG A 197 8.26 -10.36 -13.37
CA ARG A 197 8.90 -10.19 -14.69
C ARG A 197 8.77 -11.42 -15.58
N GLU A 198 8.98 -12.62 -15.02
CA GLU A 198 8.90 -13.89 -15.74
C GLU A 198 7.52 -14.13 -16.38
N PHE A 199 6.45 -13.81 -15.66
CA PHE A 199 5.07 -14.10 -16.08
C PHE A 199 4.30 -12.89 -16.64
N ASP A 200 4.96 -11.75 -16.89
CA ASP A 200 4.30 -10.48 -17.26
C ASP A 200 3.15 -10.11 -16.28
N ALA A 201 3.48 -10.14 -14.99
CA ALA A 201 2.58 -9.78 -13.91
C ALA A 201 2.86 -8.36 -13.40
N LEU A 202 1.80 -7.64 -13.02
CA LEU A 202 1.92 -6.41 -12.25
C LEU A 202 1.67 -6.70 -10.76
N VAL A 203 2.63 -6.36 -9.92
CA VAL A 203 2.47 -6.36 -8.46
C VAL A 203 1.94 -5.00 -8.02
N ILE A 204 0.75 -5.00 -7.44
CA ILE A 204 0.10 -3.83 -6.85
C ILE A 204 0.23 -3.97 -5.33
N THR A 205 0.94 -3.05 -4.69
CA THR A 205 1.18 -3.10 -3.24
C THR A 205 0.50 -1.95 -2.51
N ASP A 206 -0.29 -2.25 -1.48
CA ASP A 206 -0.79 -1.19 -0.57
C ASP A 206 0.28 -0.88 0.48
N ASP A 207 1.14 0.10 0.19
CA ASP A 207 2.24 0.52 1.06
C ASP A 207 1.81 1.62 2.05
N VAL A 208 0.76 1.34 2.81
CA VAL A 208 0.09 2.33 3.68
C VAL A 208 0.49 2.24 5.17
N TYR A 209 1.26 1.21 5.54
CA TYR A 209 1.62 0.90 6.94
C TYR A 209 3.13 0.97 7.22
N ASP A 210 3.98 1.02 6.20
CA ASP A 210 5.44 0.92 6.29
C ASP A 210 6.08 1.78 7.39
N ILE A 211 5.67 3.04 7.48
CA ILE A 211 6.23 4.03 8.42
C ILE A 211 5.64 3.93 9.83
N LEU A 212 4.54 3.17 10.00
CA LEU A 212 3.80 3.06 11.25
C LEU A 212 4.44 1.98 12.12
N ARG A 213 5.67 2.22 12.57
CA ARG A 213 6.49 1.22 13.27
C ARG A 213 7.16 1.77 14.53
N TRP A 214 7.52 0.85 15.41
CA TRP A 214 8.24 1.08 16.66
C TRP A 214 9.14 -0.12 16.99
N PRO A 215 10.10 0.00 17.92
CA PRO A 215 10.85 -1.14 18.43
C PRO A 215 9.89 -2.21 18.98
N ALA A 216 10.14 -3.47 18.65
CA ALA A 216 9.35 -4.61 19.15
C ALA A 216 9.56 -4.87 20.65
N GLU A 217 10.67 -4.38 21.20
CA GLU A 217 10.90 -4.32 22.63
C GLU A 217 10.27 -3.07 23.23
N LYS A 218 9.48 -3.23 24.30
CA LYS A 218 8.71 -2.14 24.91
C LYS A 218 9.60 -1.01 25.44
N SER A 219 10.83 -1.32 25.84
CA SER A 219 11.84 -0.36 26.30
C SER A 219 12.74 0.21 25.20
N GLY A 220 12.62 -0.27 23.95
CA GLY A 220 13.50 0.14 22.85
C GLY A 220 13.26 1.58 22.38
N SER A 221 14.27 2.16 21.73
CA SER A 221 14.24 3.55 21.24
C SER A 221 13.98 3.63 19.74
N TYR A 222 13.33 4.70 19.27
CA TYR A 222 13.05 4.87 17.83
C TYR A 222 14.33 5.02 17.00
N GLU A 223 15.40 5.54 17.62
CA GLU A 223 16.73 5.71 17.02
C GLU A 223 17.43 4.38 16.72
N GLU A 224 17.00 3.30 17.38
CA GLU A 224 17.52 1.95 17.14
C GLU A 224 16.86 1.28 15.92
N LEU A 225 15.77 1.85 15.39
CA LEU A 225 15.14 1.34 14.18
C LEU A 225 16.04 1.61 12.97
N GLY A 226 16.46 0.53 12.28
CA GLY A 226 17.15 0.61 11.00
C GLY A 226 16.27 1.18 9.88
N ALA A 227 16.69 1.11 8.61
CA ALA A 227 15.87 1.60 7.49
C ALA A 227 14.49 0.88 7.43
N VAL A 228 13.50 1.53 6.81
CA VAL A 228 12.25 0.82 6.46
C VAL A 228 12.55 -0.28 5.44
N PRO A 229 11.78 -1.39 5.45
CA PRO A 229 11.86 -2.38 4.38
C PRO A 229 11.69 -1.70 3.01
N PRO A 230 12.52 -2.04 1.99
CA PRO A 230 12.33 -1.47 0.66
C PRO A 230 11.00 -1.96 0.09
N ARG A 231 10.20 -1.06 -0.52
CA ARG A 231 8.92 -1.43 -1.15
C ARG A 231 9.16 -2.28 -2.39
N ILE A 232 8.16 -3.02 -2.85
CA ILE A 232 8.31 -3.85 -4.07
C ILE A 232 8.70 -2.99 -5.27
N VAL A 233 8.16 -1.78 -5.40
CA VAL A 233 8.55 -0.83 -6.46
C VAL A 233 10.00 -0.34 -6.35
N ASP A 234 10.56 -0.23 -5.13
CA ASP A 234 11.96 0.12 -4.92
C ASP A 234 12.88 -1.04 -5.34
N VAL A 235 12.46 -2.28 -5.05
CA VAL A 235 13.15 -3.49 -5.48
C VAL A 235 13.07 -3.63 -7.00
N ASP A 236 11.90 -3.48 -7.63
CA ASP A 236 11.76 -3.55 -9.09
C ASP A 236 12.59 -2.49 -9.81
N ARG A 237 12.73 -1.30 -9.24
CA ARG A 237 13.57 -0.24 -9.80
C ARG A 237 15.06 -0.57 -9.81
N THR A 238 15.55 -1.40 -8.90
CA THR A 238 17.01 -1.55 -8.65
C THR A 238 17.55 -2.97 -8.84
N LEU A 239 16.71 -3.98 -8.63
CA LEU A 239 17.08 -5.39 -8.72
C LEU A 239 17.45 -5.77 -10.15
N ASP A 240 18.57 -6.49 -10.27
CA ASP A 240 19.07 -7.06 -11.53
C ASP A 240 19.24 -6.01 -12.65
N GLY A 241 19.59 -4.77 -12.29
CA GLY A 241 19.78 -3.65 -13.23
C GLY A 241 18.54 -2.79 -13.48
N GLY A 242 17.42 -3.09 -12.82
CA GLY A 242 16.16 -2.38 -12.95
C GLY A 242 15.13 -3.14 -13.80
N PRO A 243 14.04 -2.48 -14.22
CA PRO A 243 12.96 -3.13 -14.95
C PRO A 243 13.37 -3.55 -16.37
N ASN A 244 12.75 -4.61 -16.90
CA ASN A 244 13.02 -5.14 -18.24
C ASN A 244 12.51 -4.24 -19.39
N ASP A 245 11.56 -3.36 -19.10
CA ASP A 245 10.95 -2.41 -20.04
C ASP A 245 10.66 -1.06 -19.34
N GLU A 246 10.11 -0.09 -20.07
CA GLU A 246 9.78 1.23 -19.51
C GLU A 246 8.63 1.22 -18.49
N TRP A 247 7.85 0.14 -18.43
CA TRP A 247 6.63 0.03 -17.61
C TRP A 247 6.91 -0.55 -16.23
N GLY A 248 7.86 -1.47 -16.16
CA GLY A 248 8.16 -2.26 -14.97
C GLY A 248 7.05 -3.23 -14.57
N ASN A 249 7.16 -3.77 -13.36
CA ASN A 249 6.27 -4.83 -12.88
C ASN A 249 5.73 -4.56 -11.47
N ALA A 250 5.96 -3.36 -10.92
CA ALA A 250 5.49 -3.00 -9.59
C ALA A 250 4.94 -1.57 -9.52
N VAL A 251 3.83 -1.41 -8.79
CA VAL A 251 3.26 -0.11 -8.43
C VAL A 251 2.97 -0.07 -6.94
N SER A 252 3.50 0.95 -6.27
CA SER A 252 3.19 1.28 -4.89
C SER A 252 1.91 2.11 -4.83
N ASN A 253 0.94 1.66 -4.05
CA ASN A 253 -0.36 2.27 -3.84
C ASN A 253 -0.44 2.89 -2.45
N GLY A 254 -0.12 4.18 -2.36
CA GLY A 254 -0.06 4.94 -1.11
C GLY A 254 -1.34 5.71 -0.80
N SER A 255 -1.54 6.04 0.48
CA SER A 255 -2.67 6.86 0.92
C SER A 255 -2.38 7.65 2.18
N PHE A 256 -2.88 8.88 2.24
CA PHE A 256 -2.88 9.68 3.47
C PHE A 256 -3.94 9.24 4.49
N SER A 257 -4.77 8.24 4.17
CA SER A 257 -5.86 7.78 5.04
C SER A 257 -5.40 7.27 6.40
N LYS A 258 -4.21 6.66 6.49
CA LYS A 258 -3.66 6.04 7.71
C LYS A 258 -2.74 6.98 8.51
N ILE A 259 -2.41 8.14 7.94
CA ILE A 259 -1.39 9.05 8.46
C ILE A 259 -1.89 10.50 8.62
N ILE A 260 -3.04 10.84 8.04
CA ILE A 260 -3.76 12.11 8.22
C ILE A 260 -5.19 11.82 8.66
N ALA A 261 -6.07 11.50 7.71
CA ALA A 261 -7.45 11.11 7.98
C ALA A 261 -8.07 10.47 6.73
N PRO A 262 -8.94 9.45 6.84
CA PRO A 262 -9.58 8.82 5.68
C PRO A 262 -10.41 9.78 4.82
N GLY A 263 -10.97 10.83 5.44
CA GLY A 263 -11.84 11.82 4.81
C GLY A 263 -11.13 12.79 3.86
N VAL A 264 -9.79 12.89 3.88
CA VAL A 264 -9.08 13.79 2.96
C VAL A 264 -9.15 13.32 1.52
N ARG A 265 -9.37 12.01 1.29
CA ARG A 265 -9.46 11.39 -0.05
C ARG A 265 -8.27 11.74 -0.95
N VAL A 266 -7.06 11.73 -0.39
CA VAL A 266 -5.81 11.92 -1.15
C VAL A 266 -4.91 10.70 -0.96
N GLY A 267 -4.31 10.25 -2.05
CA GLY A 267 -3.28 9.22 -2.08
C GLY A 267 -2.35 9.43 -3.27
N TRP A 268 -1.53 8.43 -3.55
CA TRP A 268 -0.64 8.45 -4.70
C TRP A 268 -0.35 7.04 -5.21
N ALA A 269 -0.04 6.96 -6.49
CA ALA A 269 0.67 5.83 -7.08
C ALA A 269 2.14 6.21 -7.27
N GLU A 270 3.06 5.30 -6.97
CA GLU A 270 4.46 5.41 -7.40
C GLU A 270 4.89 4.21 -8.24
N ALA A 271 5.44 4.49 -9.42
CA ALA A 271 5.89 3.49 -10.40
C ALA A 271 6.90 4.14 -11.38
N THR A 272 7.21 3.47 -12.50
CA THR A 272 8.01 4.10 -13.56
C THR A 272 7.30 5.34 -14.15
N PRO A 273 8.05 6.30 -14.73
CA PRO A 273 7.44 7.48 -15.36
C PRO A 273 6.43 7.15 -16.47
N SER A 274 6.68 6.12 -17.27
CA SER A 274 5.75 5.69 -18.32
C SER A 274 4.47 5.10 -17.72
N PHE A 275 4.58 4.32 -16.65
CA PHE A 275 3.43 3.77 -15.94
C PHE A 275 2.57 4.89 -15.34
N THR A 276 3.16 5.82 -14.59
CA THR A 276 2.42 6.90 -13.91
C THR A 276 1.79 7.86 -14.91
N LEU A 277 2.48 8.17 -16.00
CA LEU A 277 1.91 8.94 -17.10
C LEU A 277 0.69 8.22 -17.66
N ALA A 278 0.80 6.95 -18.00
CA ALA A 278 -0.34 6.18 -18.51
C ALA A 278 -1.49 6.11 -17.49
N LEU A 279 -1.22 5.91 -16.20
CA LEU A 279 -2.23 5.88 -15.15
C LEU A 279 -3.02 7.20 -15.06
N SER A 280 -2.34 8.34 -15.22
CA SER A 280 -3.00 9.65 -15.24
C SER A 280 -4.01 9.81 -16.39
N GLN A 281 -3.92 8.98 -17.43
CA GLN A 281 -4.72 9.09 -18.66
C GLN A 281 -6.00 8.23 -18.66
N VAL A 282 -6.45 7.73 -17.50
CA VAL A 282 -7.76 7.08 -17.37
C VAL A 282 -8.90 8.06 -17.70
N GLY A 283 -10.02 7.54 -18.23
CA GLY A 283 -11.09 8.37 -18.80
C GLY A 283 -11.67 9.41 -17.83
N ALA A 284 -11.94 9.00 -16.59
CA ALA A 284 -12.46 9.89 -15.55
C ALA A 284 -11.48 11.03 -15.22
N THR A 285 -10.19 10.70 -15.05
CA THR A 285 -9.13 11.69 -14.80
C THR A 285 -8.96 12.64 -15.97
N ARG A 286 -8.90 12.16 -17.22
CA ARG A 286 -8.75 13.05 -18.39
C ARG A 286 -9.92 14.00 -18.59
N SER A 287 -11.11 13.62 -18.13
CA SER A 287 -12.30 14.45 -18.29
C SER A 287 -12.35 15.60 -17.29
N GLY A 288 -11.83 15.41 -16.06
CA GLY A 288 -11.99 16.35 -14.95
C GLY A 288 -10.70 16.68 -14.19
N GLY A 289 -9.55 16.26 -14.69
CA GLY A 289 -8.28 16.34 -13.97
C GLY A 289 -8.15 15.30 -12.84
N CYS A 290 -7.07 15.41 -12.07
CA CYS A 290 -6.85 14.54 -10.92
C CYS A 290 -7.98 14.66 -9.87
N PRO A 291 -8.36 13.56 -9.22
CA PRO A 291 -9.40 13.62 -8.20
C PRO A 291 -8.88 14.31 -6.94
N ALA A 292 -9.80 14.94 -6.18
CA ALA A 292 -9.52 15.61 -4.92
C ALA A 292 -8.45 16.73 -5.01
N HIS A 293 -8.38 17.44 -6.14
CA HIS A 293 -7.38 18.49 -6.41
C HIS A 293 -7.25 19.55 -5.30
N MET A 294 -8.38 20.08 -4.81
CA MET A 294 -8.39 21.03 -3.69
C MET A 294 -7.80 20.41 -2.42
N SER A 295 -8.25 19.21 -2.04
CA SER A 295 -7.72 18.50 -0.86
C SER A 295 -6.23 18.19 -1.00
N ALA A 296 -5.76 17.87 -2.22
CA ALA A 296 -4.36 17.65 -2.53
C ALA A 296 -3.51 18.92 -2.27
N SER A 297 -4.05 20.10 -2.56
CA SER A 297 -3.37 21.36 -2.24
C SER A 297 -3.20 21.58 -0.73
N PHE A 298 -4.19 21.21 0.09
CA PHE A 298 -4.10 21.32 1.54
C PHE A 298 -3.11 20.32 2.13
N VAL A 299 -3.13 19.07 1.62
CA VAL A 299 -2.18 18.04 2.02
C VAL A 299 -0.74 18.43 1.65
N ASN A 300 -0.54 19.14 0.53
CA ASN A 300 0.78 19.66 0.17
C ASN A 300 1.36 20.56 1.26
N GLU A 301 0.56 21.47 1.83
CA GLU A 301 1.04 22.36 2.90
C GLU A 301 1.55 21.57 4.11
N LEU A 302 0.91 20.45 4.47
CA LEU A 302 1.35 19.63 5.59
C LEU A 302 2.70 18.96 5.31
N LEU A 303 2.98 18.58 4.07
CA LEU A 303 4.27 18.01 3.67
C LEU A 303 5.35 19.09 3.58
N GLU A 304 5.07 20.19 2.88
CA GLU A 304 6.01 21.27 2.60
C GLU A 304 6.48 21.98 3.87
N THR A 305 5.59 22.13 4.86
CA THR A 305 5.92 22.73 6.17
C THR A 305 6.52 21.74 7.17
N GLY A 306 6.62 20.45 6.83
CA GLY A 306 7.03 19.38 7.76
C GLY A 306 6.00 19.05 8.85
N SER A 307 4.81 19.64 8.78
CA SER A 307 3.73 19.45 9.78
C SER A 307 3.25 18.00 9.84
N LEU A 308 3.20 17.28 8.71
CA LEU A 308 2.88 15.84 8.69
C LEU A 308 3.91 15.02 9.46
N GLU A 309 5.19 15.28 9.23
CA GLU A 309 6.26 14.53 9.88
C GLU A 309 6.28 14.77 11.40
N GLN A 310 6.05 16.02 11.81
CA GLN A 310 5.90 16.36 13.22
C GLN A 310 4.69 15.65 13.84
N HIS A 311 3.53 15.65 13.17
CA HIS A 311 2.34 14.95 13.63
C HIS A 311 2.58 13.45 13.82
N LEU A 312 3.25 12.81 12.85
CA LEU A 312 3.61 11.41 12.91
C LEU A 312 4.51 11.10 14.12
N LYS A 313 5.60 11.86 14.27
CA LYS A 313 6.60 11.65 15.33
C LYS A 313 6.06 11.94 16.73
N MET A 314 5.30 13.02 16.88
CA MET A 314 4.89 13.51 18.20
C MET A 314 3.57 12.90 18.69
N GLU A 315 2.69 12.48 17.79
CA GLU A 315 1.31 12.11 18.14
C GLU A 315 0.98 10.69 17.70
N VAL A 316 1.11 10.38 16.41
CA VAL A 316 0.63 9.12 15.82
C VAL A 316 1.45 7.91 16.30
N LEU A 317 2.77 7.94 16.11
CA LEU A 317 3.64 6.80 16.45
C LEU A 317 3.65 6.49 17.95
N PRO A 318 3.83 7.48 18.87
CA PRO A 318 3.78 7.21 20.31
C PRO A 318 2.43 6.63 20.75
N THR A 319 1.32 7.15 20.19
CA THR A 319 -0.02 6.66 20.52
C THR A 319 -0.24 5.23 20.05
N TYR A 320 0.14 4.90 18.81
CA TYR A 320 -0.01 3.53 18.32
C TYR A 320 0.90 2.55 19.04
N ARG A 321 2.14 2.92 19.34
CA ARG A 321 3.04 2.10 20.18
C ARG A 321 2.40 1.80 21.54
N SER A 322 1.85 2.80 22.22
CA SER A 322 1.18 2.62 23.52
C SER A 322 -0.01 1.66 23.41
N ARG A 323 -0.88 1.86 22.40
CA ARG A 323 -2.06 1.01 22.15
C ARG A 323 -1.69 -0.43 21.79
N TYR A 324 -0.67 -0.61 20.97
CA TYR A 324 -0.15 -1.91 20.59
C TYR A 324 0.28 -2.72 21.81
N TYR A 325 1.11 -2.12 22.69
CA TYR A 325 1.55 -2.82 23.90
C TYR A 325 0.41 -3.04 24.91
N ALA A 326 -0.53 -2.12 25.04
CA ALA A 326 -1.72 -2.35 25.88
C ALA A 326 -2.55 -3.55 25.36
N MET A 327 -2.69 -3.69 24.04
CA MET A 327 -3.37 -4.83 23.43
C MET A 327 -2.59 -6.13 23.64
N LEU A 328 -1.27 -6.13 23.43
CA LEU A 328 -0.42 -7.29 23.68
C LEU A 328 -0.45 -7.74 25.14
N ASP A 329 -0.37 -6.80 26.10
CA ASP A 329 -0.45 -7.09 27.53
C ASP A 329 -1.82 -7.76 27.86
N GLY A 330 -2.91 -7.27 27.25
CA GLY A 330 -4.24 -7.86 27.37
C GLY A 330 -4.34 -9.27 26.77
N ILE A 331 -3.84 -9.46 25.55
CA ILE A 331 -3.80 -10.77 24.87
C ILE A 331 -2.99 -11.78 25.69
N ALA A 332 -1.80 -11.40 26.14
CA ALA A 332 -0.93 -12.25 26.94
C ALA A 332 -1.57 -12.65 28.26
N LYS A 333 -2.27 -11.72 28.92
CA LYS A 333 -2.95 -11.97 30.19
C LYS A 333 -4.21 -12.83 30.06
N HIS A 334 -4.99 -12.66 29.00
CA HIS A 334 -6.35 -13.19 28.93
C HIS A 334 -6.59 -14.23 27.84
N LEU A 335 -5.91 -14.17 26.70
CA LEU A 335 -6.17 -15.04 25.55
C LEU A 335 -5.12 -16.14 25.38
N VAL A 336 -3.84 -15.84 25.64
CA VAL A 336 -2.76 -16.83 25.59
C VAL A 336 -3.00 -17.99 26.58
N PRO A 337 -3.47 -17.78 27.83
CA PRO A 337 -3.82 -18.89 28.73
C PRO A 337 -4.95 -19.78 28.23
N LEU A 338 -5.76 -19.29 27.28
CA LEU A 338 -6.83 -20.07 26.63
C LEU A 338 -6.33 -20.80 25.36
N GLY A 339 -5.03 -20.74 25.08
CA GLY A 339 -4.36 -21.40 23.96
C GLY A 339 -4.35 -20.61 22.65
N MET A 340 -4.80 -19.35 22.63
CA MET A 340 -4.64 -18.49 21.44
C MET A 340 -3.18 -18.12 21.23
N GLN A 341 -2.76 -18.01 19.98
CA GLN A 341 -1.38 -17.67 19.61
C GLN A 341 -1.34 -16.43 18.73
N ILE A 342 -0.40 -15.52 19.00
CA ILE A 342 -0.12 -14.40 18.11
C ILE A 342 0.71 -14.91 16.93
N SER A 343 0.30 -14.58 15.71
CA SER A 343 1.00 -14.98 14.48
C SER A 343 1.34 -13.76 13.65
N THR A 344 2.60 -13.33 13.68
CA THR A 344 3.10 -12.13 12.98
C THR A 344 4.27 -12.43 12.04
N GLY A 345 4.49 -13.70 11.69
CA GLY A 345 5.60 -14.17 10.87
C GLY A 345 6.96 -13.99 11.55
N LYS A 346 8.04 -14.23 10.79
CA LYS A 346 9.40 -13.97 11.25
C LYS A 346 9.67 -12.45 11.33
N PRO A 347 10.48 -12.00 12.30
CA PRO A 347 10.98 -10.63 12.30
C PRO A 347 11.66 -10.29 10.98
N TYR A 348 11.33 -9.13 10.41
CA TYR A 348 12.07 -8.60 9.28
C TYR A 348 13.51 -8.30 9.71
N THR A 349 14.48 -8.99 9.11
CA THR A 349 15.90 -8.76 9.31
C THR A 349 16.58 -8.55 7.96
N GLU A 350 17.24 -7.41 7.79
CA GLU A 350 17.93 -7.07 6.52
C GLU A 350 19.34 -7.70 6.42
N SER A 351 19.79 -8.34 7.50
CA SER A 351 21.12 -8.97 7.71
C SER A 351 22.34 -8.03 7.62
N ALA A 352 22.95 -7.76 8.78
CA ALA A 352 24.40 -7.65 9.06
C ALA A 352 24.67 -7.04 10.45
N GLN A 353 23.73 -6.28 11.02
CA GLN A 353 23.81 -5.87 12.42
C GLN A 353 22.71 -6.54 13.25
N PRO A 354 23.05 -7.23 14.36
CA PRO A 354 22.06 -7.63 15.33
C PRO A 354 21.58 -6.38 16.06
N GLY A 355 20.28 -6.15 16.10
CA GLY A 355 19.74 -5.16 17.01
C GLY A 355 18.39 -4.64 16.60
N VAL A 356 17.38 -4.99 17.39
CA VAL A 356 16.03 -4.45 17.38
C VAL A 356 15.13 -4.95 16.24
N SER A 357 14.33 -5.96 16.59
CA SER A 357 13.12 -6.32 15.84
C SER A 357 12.14 -5.15 15.86
N GLN A 358 11.35 -5.00 14.79
CA GLN A 358 10.32 -3.96 14.68
C GLN A 358 8.92 -4.56 14.81
N ALA A 359 8.03 -3.79 15.42
CA ALA A 359 6.59 -4.03 15.43
C ALA A 359 5.90 -2.79 14.83
N GLY A 360 4.66 -2.95 14.37
CA GLY A 360 3.99 -1.85 13.69
C GLY A 360 2.69 -2.23 13.02
N GLY A 361 2.25 -1.34 12.13
CA GLY A 361 0.98 -1.42 11.45
C GLY A 361 -0.21 -1.21 12.39
N TYR A 362 -1.33 -1.80 12.01
CA TYR A 362 -2.64 -1.59 12.65
C TYR A 362 -3.23 -2.89 13.22
N PHE A 363 -2.66 -4.04 12.87
CA PHE A 363 -3.30 -5.34 13.07
C PHE A 363 -2.46 -6.22 13.98
N ILE A 364 -3.14 -7.08 14.73
CA ILE A 364 -2.56 -8.20 15.46
C ILE A 364 -3.38 -9.41 15.03
N TRP A 365 -2.70 -10.44 14.53
CA TRP A 365 -3.36 -11.65 14.05
C TRP A 365 -3.26 -12.76 15.10
N LEU A 366 -4.39 -13.38 15.41
CA LEU A 366 -4.50 -14.42 16.41
C LEU A 366 -4.95 -15.73 15.77
N LEU A 367 -4.25 -16.81 16.09
CA LEU A 367 -4.65 -18.16 15.78
C LEU A 367 -5.44 -18.74 16.94
N LEU A 368 -6.58 -19.37 16.61
CA LEU A 368 -7.36 -20.10 17.57
C LEU A 368 -6.68 -21.44 17.92
N PRO A 369 -6.88 -21.95 19.15
CA PRO A 369 -6.54 -23.33 19.49
C PRO A 369 -7.09 -24.33 18.46
N SER A 370 -6.31 -25.37 18.15
CA SER A 370 -6.68 -26.38 17.13
C SER A 370 -8.02 -27.07 17.42
N ASN A 371 -8.39 -27.23 18.70
CA ASN A 371 -9.67 -27.79 19.13
C ASN A 371 -10.88 -26.84 18.91
N LEU A 372 -10.66 -25.54 18.71
CA LEU A 372 -11.69 -24.55 18.37
C LEU A 372 -11.74 -24.25 16.86
N ALA A 373 -10.59 -24.30 16.18
CA ALA A 373 -10.49 -24.01 14.74
C ALA A 373 -11.40 -24.95 13.90
N SER A 374 -11.53 -26.22 14.28
CA SER A 374 -12.39 -27.20 13.60
C SER A 374 -13.90 -26.89 13.70
N ARG A 375 -14.34 -26.08 14.68
CA ARG A 375 -15.74 -25.68 14.84
C ARG A 375 -16.06 -24.34 14.16
N ALA A 376 -15.08 -23.45 14.03
CA ALA A 376 -15.26 -22.15 13.40
C ALA A 376 -15.33 -22.22 11.87
N ALA A 377 -14.67 -23.21 11.24
CA ALA A 377 -14.75 -23.44 9.79
C ALA A 377 -16.10 -24.01 9.30
N ALA A 378 -17.05 -24.25 10.21
CA ALA A 378 -18.37 -24.80 9.93
C ALA A 378 -19.51 -23.75 10.07
N LEU A 379 -19.17 -22.49 10.33
CA LEU A 379 -20.07 -21.32 10.33
C LEU A 379 -19.66 -20.36 9.21
#